data_AF-X0TIS3-F1
#
_entry.id   AF-X0TIS3-F1
#
_cell.length_a   1.000
_cell.length_b   1.000
_cell.length_c   1.000
_cell.angle_alpha   90.00
_cell.angle_beta   90.00
_cell.angle_gamma   90.00
#
_symmetry.space_group_name_H-M   'P 1'
#
loop_
_entity.id
_entity.type
_entity.pdbx_description
1 polymer ?
#
loop_
_entity_poly.entity_id
_entity_poly.type
_entity_poly.pdbx_seq_one_letter_code
_entity_poly.pdbx_strand_id
1 'polypeptide(L)'
;MDPLVLDGRVTVVIAIFAVYLGRFVNAQVPFLRTYQIPDSITGGIVASILFGLVFGATGIEFDFNMSVRDAFLLIFFACIGLSTRLATVLAGGRQIAILGGIAVVFMFVQNGVGVLLASLFGLDSLMGVVGGTVSMAGGPGTAVAWGQVLQTDYGVESAVNIGTAFATIGIVIGGLLGGPLAARLINRHQLQSQADIDSVPAIGLGPAQEHAEINYDSMLRTILTVFIAVGMGLALDKL
;
A
#
# COMPACT_ATOMS: atom_id res chain seq x y z
N MET A 1 -24.95 23.81 -0.57
CA MET A 1 -25.83 22.74 -1.06
C MET A 1 -25.38 21.49 -0.34
N ASP A 2 -26.30 20.63 0.10
CA ASP A 2 -25.89 19.39 0.76
C ASP A 2 -25.14 18.50 -0.24
N PRO A 3 -24.08 17.80 0.20
CA PRO A 3 -23.30 16.94 -0.68
C PRO A 3 -24.16 15.81 -1.23
N LEU A 4 -23.98 15.49 -2.51
CA LEU A 4 -24.58 14.32 -3.13
C LEU A 4 -23.83 13.08 -2.63
N VAL A 5 -24.42 12.39 -1.68
CA VAL A 5 -23.87 11.16 -1.10
C VAL A 5 -24.05 10.00 -2.08
N LEU A 6 -22.94 9.43 -2.52
CA LEU A 6 -22.89 8.26 -3.39
C LEU A 6 -22.73 6.99 -2.56
N ASP A 7 -23.67 6.05 -2.74
CA ASP A 7 -23.62 4.74 -2.09
C ASP A 7 -22.39 3.93 -2.54
N GLY A 8 -21.95 2.99 -1.71
CA GLY A 8 -20.74 2.19 -1.89
C GLY A 8 -20.68 1.48 -3.24
N ARG A 9 -21.82 1.05 -3.80
CA ARG A 9 -21.87 0.42 -5.14
C ARG A 9 -21.41 1.39 -6.23
N VAL A 10 -21.93 2.63 -6.21
CA VAL A 10 -21.61 3.66 -7.18
C VAL A 10 -20.17 4.13 -7.00
N THR A 11 -19.73 4.31 -5.74
CA THR A 11 -18.35 4.65 -5.40
C THR A 11 -17.35 3.63 -5.97
N VAL A 12 -17.63 2.33 -5.83
CA VAL A 12 -16.76 1.27 -6.38
C VAL A 12 -16.71 1.33 -7.90
N VAL A 13 -17.84 1.53 -8.57
CA VAL A 13 -17.87 1.66 -10.04
C VAL A 13 -17.01 2.84 -10.49
N ILE A 14 -17.16 4.00 -9.84
CA ILE A 14 -16.36 5.19 -10.12
C ILE A 14 -14.88 4.93 -9.86
N ALA A 15 -14.53 4.27 -8.75
CA ALA A 15 -13.16 3.91 -8.42
C ALA A 15 -12.53 2.98 -9.48
N ILE A 16 -13.28 2.00 -9.98
CA ILE A 16 -12.83 1.12 -11.07
C ILE A 16 -12.57 1.93 -12.34
N PHE A 17 -13.50 2.80 -12.73
CA PHE A 17 -13.30 3.70 -13.88
C PHE A 17 -12.08 4.59 -13.70
N ALA A 18 -11.88 5.16 -12.51
CA ALA A 18 -10.71 5.98 -12.20
C ALA A 18 -9.43 5.17 -12.37
N VAL A 19 -9.35 3.93 -11.87
CA VAL A 19 -8.18 3.06 -12.05
C VAL A 19 -7.90 2.79 -13.54
N TYR A 20 -8.93 2.47 -14.34
CA TYR A 20 -8.75 2.27 -15.79
C TYR A 20 -8.29 3.53 -16.51
N LEU A 21 -8.81 4.69 -16.12
CA LEU A 21 -8.38 5.98 -16.64
C LEU A 21 -6.92 6.27 -16.26
N GLY A 22 -6.54 6.00 -15.03
CA GLY A 22 -5.16 6.11 -14.56
C GLY A 22 -4.21 5.19 -15.33
N ARG A 23 -4.61 3.94 -15.58
CA ARG A 23 -3.86 3.00 -16.42
C ARG A 23 -3.66 3.53 -17.83
N PHE A 24 -4.72 4.08 -18.43
CA PHE A 24 -4.63 4.68 -19.75
C PHE A 24 -3.62 5.84 -19.77
N VAL A 25 -3.69 6.76 -18.80
CA VAL A 25 -2.75 7.89 -18.70
C VAL A 25 -1.32 7.41 -18.47
N ASN A 26 -1.10 6.47 -17.55
CA ASN A 26 0.20 5.88 -17.26
C ASN A 26 0.83 5.22 -18.49
N ALA A 27 0.02 4.56 -19.34
CA ALA A 27 0.50 3.94 -20.57
C ALA A 27 1.00 4.97 -21.60
N GLN A 28 0.42 6.18 -21.61
CA GLN A 28 0.77 7.24 -22.54
C GLN A 28 1.94 8.11 -22.07
N VAL A 29 2.17 8.21 -20.75
CA VAL A 29 3.20 9.08 -20.17
C VAL A 29 4.43 8.26 -19.74
N PRO A 30 5.57 8.33 -20.47
CA PRO A 30 6.75 7.53 -20.17
C PRO A 30 7.28 7.74 -18.75
N PHE A 31 7.21 8.97 -18.22
CA PHE A 31 7.60 9.29 -16.86
C PHE A 31 6.83 8.45 -15.83
N LEU A 32 5.49 8.42 -15.91
CA LEU A 32 4.65 7.68 -14.97
C LEU A 32 4.92 6.18 -15.05
N ARG A 33 5.15 5.65 -16.26
CA ARG A 33 5.53 4.26 -16.49
C ARG A 33 6.91 3.91 -15.94
N THR A 34 7.91 4.76 -16.19
CA THR A 34 9.30 4.54 -15.75
C THR A 34 9.40 4.51 -14.23
N TYR A 35 8.65 5.37 -13.53
CA TYR A 35 8.62 5.40 -12.07
C TYR A 35 7.54 4.50 -11.44
N GLN A 36 6.87 3.67 -12.25
CA GLN A 36 5.84 2.72 -11.82
C GLN A 36 4.78 3.35 -10.89
N ILE A 37 4.34 4.57 -11.25
CA ILE A 37 3.28 5.24 -10.49
C ILE A 37 2.02 4.37 -10.53
N PRO A 38 1.42 4.00 -9.38
CA PRO A 38 0.23 3.15 -9.38
C PRO A 38 -0.94 3.76 -10.16
N ASP A 39 -1.61 2.94 -10.96
CA ASP A 39 -2.77 3.33 -11.77
C ASP A 39 -3.88 3.99 -10.93
N SER A 40 -4.08 3.53 -9.70
CA SER A 40 -5.06 4.08 -8.77
C SER A 40 -4.76 5.52 -8.35
N ILE A 41 -3.49 5.90 -8.25
CA ILE A 41 -3.09 7.27 -7.87
C ILE A 41 -3.29 8.22 -9.04
N THR A 42 -2.78 7.87 -10.23
CA THR A 42 -2.98 8.69 -11.44
C THR A 42 -4.47 8.84 -11.73
N GLY A 43 -5.23 7.75 -11.62
CA GLY A 43 -6.67 7.73 -11.78
C GLY A 43 -7.40 8.62 -10.78
N GLY A 44 -7.01 8.54 -9.50
CA GLY A 44 -7.52 9.39 -8.43
C GLY A 44 -7.28 10.87 -8.70
N ILE A 45 -6.07 11.27 -9.11
CA ILE A 45 -5.76 12.67 -9.45
C ILE A 45 -6.65 13.17 -10.59
N VAL A 46 -6.80 12.38 -11.66
CA VAL A 46 -7.67 12.76 -12.78
C VAL A 46 -9.12 12.89 -12.33
N ALA A 47 -9.63 11.94 -11.55
CA ALA A 47 -10.97 11.99 -10.99
C ALA A 47 -11.17 13.23 -10.09
N SER A 48 -10.22 13.53 -9.20
CA SER A 48 -10.26 14.70 -8.32
C SER A 48 -10.29 16.01 -9.10
N ILE A 49 -9.52 16.12 -10.19
CA ILE A 49 -9.58 17.30 -11.08
C ILE A 49 -10.96 17.39 -11.73
N LEU A 50 -11.51 16.30 -12.27
CA LEU A 50 -12.82 16.29 -12.91
C LEU A 50 -13.94 16.68 -11.95
N PHE A 51 -14.03 16.04 -10.79
CA PHE A 51 -15.03 16.38 -9.76
C PHE A 51 -14.83 17.79 -9.20
N GLY A 52 -13.57 18.24 -9.06
CA GLY A 52 -13.26 19.61 -8.66
C GLY A 52 -13.73 20.66 -9.68
N LEU A 53 -13.61 20.37 -10.97
CA LEU A 53 -14.15 21.23 -12.04
C LEU A 53 -15.68 21.25 -12.02
N VAL A 54 -16.33 20.11 -11.80
CA VAL A 54 -17.80 20.04 -11.66
C VAL A 54 -18.26 20.86 -10.46
N PHE A 55 -17.60 20.72 -9.31
CA PHE A 55 -17.89 21.52 -8.12
C PHE A 55 -17.71 23.02 -8.41
N GLY A 56 -16.61 23.41 -9.05
CA GLY A 56 -16.36 24.81 -9.40
C GLY A 56 -17.39 25.41 -10.37
N ALA A 57 -17.95 24.60 -11.27
CA ALA A 57 -18.94 25.05 -12.25
C ALA A 57 -20.40 25.01 -11.74
N THR A 58 -20.74 24.07 -10.85
CA THR A 58 -22.13 23.78 -10.47
C THR A 58 -22.42 23.97 -8.98
N GLY A 59 -21.38 24.03 -8.14
CA GLY A 59 -21.51 24.02 -6.68
C GLY A 59 -21.91 22.65 -6.10
N ILE A 60 -21.97 21.59 -6.92
CA ILE A 60 -22.33 20.24 -6.47
C ILE A 60 -21.12 19.57 -5.84
N GLU A 61 -21.22 19.29 -4.54
CA GLU A 61 -20.24 18.51 -3.79
C GLU A 61 -20.62 17.02 -3.84
N PHE A 62 -19.62 16.16 -3.95
CA PHE A 62 -19.79 14.70 -3.97
C PHE A 62 -19.17 14.10 -2.71
N ASP A 63 -19.95 13.32 -1.98
CA ASP A 63 -19.46 12.53 -0.86
C ASP A 63 -19.49 11.06 -1.22
N PHE A 64 -18.37 10.37 -1.05
CA PHE A 64 -18.17 9.00 -1.50
C PHE A 64 -18.15 8.06 -0.30
N ASN A 65 -19.09 7.12 -0.24
CA ASN A 65 -19.10 6.13 0.82
C ASN A 65 -17.85 5.23 0.79
N MET A 66 -17.09 5.23 1.89
CA MET A 66 -15.81 4.51 2.02
C MET A 66 -15.92 3.13 2.68
N SER A 67 -17.11 2.67 3.08
CA SER A 67 -17.27 1.43 3.84
C SER A 67 -16.77 0.19 3.07
N VAL A 68 -16.86 0.21 1.74
CA VAL A 68 -16.34 -0.90 0.90
C VAL A 68 -14.81 -0.93 0.91
N ARG A 69 -14.15 0.25 0.88
CA ARG A 69 -12.68 0.34 0.99
C ARG A 69 -12.20 -0.28 2.30
N ASP A 70 -12.85 0.08 3.40
CA ASP A 70 -12.45 -0.38 4.73
C ASP A 70 -12.60 -1.91 4.86
N ALA A 71 -13.70 -2.48 4.32
CA ALA A 71 -13.87 -3.93 4.23
C ALA A 71 -12.80 -4.60 3.36
N PHE A 72 -12.44 -4.01 2.22
CA PHE A 72 -11.38 -4.54 1.35
C PHE A 72 -9.99 -4.46 1.97
N LEU A 73 -9.68 -3.44 2.79
CA LEU A 73 -8.42 -3.38 3.53
C LEU A 73 -8.30 -4.53 4.53
N LEU A 74 -9.36 -4.85 5.28
CA LEU A 74 -9.36 -6.00 6.19
C LEU A 74 -9.11 -7.32 5.44
N ILE A 75 -9.83 -7.53 4.33
CA ILE A 75 -9.65 -8.70 3.46
C ILE A 75 -8.22 -8.75 2.91
N PHE A 76 -7.69 -7.62 2.44
CA PHE A 76 -6.33 -7.52 1.90
C PHE A 76 -5.27 -7.91 2.93
N PHE A 77 -5.32 -7.35 4.14
CA PHE A 77 -4.36 -7.70 5.19
C PHE A 77 -4.52 -9.14 5.68
N ALA A 78 -5.75 -9.66 5.77
CA ALA A 78 -5.99 -11.08 6.06
C ALA A 78 -5.37 -12.00 4.99
N CYS A 79 -5.52 -11.65 3.70
CA CYS A 79 -4.90 -12.37 2.60
C CYS A 79 -3.36 -12.31 2.64
N ILE A 80 -2.75 -11.17 2.97
CA ILE A 80 -1.30 -11.07 3.17
C ILE A 80 -0.84 -12.03 4.28
N GLY A 81 -1.53 -12.03 5.42
CA GLY A 81 -1.23 -12.93 6.52
C GLY A 81 -1.35 -14.40 6.12
N LEU A 82 -2.46 -14.78 5.48
CA LEU A 82 -2.74 -16.16 5.06
C LEU A 82 -1.82 -16.65 3.93
N SER A 83 -1.38 -15.76 3.04
CA SER A 83 -0.45 -16.10 1.94
C SER A 83 1.00 -16.19 2.39
N THR A 84 1.35 -15.67 3.57
CA THR A 84 2.71 -15.71 4.09
C THR A 84 3.06 -17.13 4.54
N ARG A 85 3.98 -17.78 3.82
CA ARG A 85 4.53 -19.08 4.23
C ARG A 85 5.63 -18.87 5.26
N LEU A 86 5.31 -19.11 6.53
CA LEU A 86 6.31 -19.08 7.63
C LEU A 86 7.53 -19.95 7.31
N ALA A 87 7.34 -21.11 6.69
CA ALA A 87 8.43 -21.97 6.25
C ALA A 87 9.43 -21.26 5.31
N THR A 88 8.96 -20.42 4.39
CA THR A 88 9.83 -19.63 3.49
C THR A 88 10.61 -18.56 4.25
N VAL A 89 9.97 -17.90 5.22
CA VAL A 89 10.62 -16.91 6.09
C VAL A 89 11.72 -17.59 6.93
N LEU A 90 11.44 -18.76 7.50
CA LEU A 90 12.41 -19.53 8.27
C LEU A 90 13.53 -20.10 7.39
N ALA A 91 13.23 -20.53 6.16
CA ALA A 91 14.21 -21.07 5.21
C ALA A 91 15.25 -20.04 4.77
N GLY A 92 14.87 -18.76 4.69
CA GLY A 92 15.83 -17.68 4.43
C GLY A 92 16.84 -17.44 5.57
N GLY A 93 16.62 -18.07 6.73
CA GLY A 93 17.59 -18.24 7.80
C GLY A 93 18.29 -16.94 8.21
N ARG A 94 19.63 -16.98 8.24
CA ARG A 94 20.46 -15.85 8.68
C ARG A 94 20.30 -14.61 7.78
N GLN A 95 20.08 -14.78 6.48
CA GLN A 95 20.00 -13.65 5.55
C GLN A 95 18.72 -12.85 5.75
N ILE A 96 17.57 -13.51 5.90
CA ILE A 96 16.29 -12.83 6.24
C ILE A 96 16.38 -12.17 7.60
N ALA A 97 16.98 -12.82 8.61
CA ALA A 97 17.15 -12.23 9.93
C ALA A 97 18.01 -10.95 9.90
N ILE A 98 19.14 -10.96 9.17
CA ILE A 98 20.00 -9.79 9.01
C ILE A 98 19.27 -8.68 8.25
N LEU A 99 18.62 -9.01 7.12
CA LEU A 99 17.89 -8.03 6.31
C LEU A 99 16.73 -7.41 7.10
N GLY A 100 15.98 -8.22 7.83
CA GLY A 100 14.91 -7.76 8.72
C GLY A 100 15.43 -6.87 9.84
N GLY A 101 16.53 -7.26 10.49
CA GLY A 101 17.17 -6.42 11.51
C GLY A 101 17.63 -5.07 10.96
N ILE A 102 18.27 -5.05 9.79
CA ILE A 102 18.66 -3.81 9.11
C ILE A 102 17.41 -2.98 8.77
N ALA A 103 16.36 -3.60 8.22
CA ALA A 103 15.12 -2.91 7.88
C ALA A 103 14.48 -2.27 9.12
N VAL A 104 14.41 -2.97 10.25
CA VAL A 104 13.89 -2.43 11.52
C VAL A 104 14.74 -1.27 12.03
N VAL A 105 16.07 -1.36 11.97
CA VAL A 105 16.95 -0.24 12.35
C VAL A 105 16.69 0.96 11.45
N PHE A 106 16.61 0.77 10.14
CA PHE A 106 16.31 1.85 9.20
C PHE A 106 14.90 2.42 9.39
N MET A 107 13.93 1.61 9.83
CA MET A 107 12.60 2.09 10.21
C MET A 107 12.68 3.08 11.39
N PHE A 108 13.46 2.76 12.44
CA PHE A 108 13.68 3.70 13.54
C PHE A 108 14.38 4.97 13.08
N VAL A 109 15.41 4.86 12.24
CA VAL A 109 16.12 6.03 11.68
C VAL A 109 15.16 6.88 10.85
N GLN A 110 14.35 6.26 10.00
CA GLN A 110 13.38 6.94 9.14
C GLN A 110 12.33 7.68 9.95
N ASN A 111 11.78 7.06 11.00
CA ASN A 111 10.85 7.73 11.91
C ASN A 111 11.52 8.84 12.70
N GLY A 112 12.76 8.65 13.16
CA GLY A 112 13.52 9.71 13.83
C GLY A 112 13.73 10.93 12.95
N VAL A 113 14.08 10.73 11.66
CA VAL A 113 14.18 11.81 10.67
C VAL A 113 12.81 12.45 10.42
N GLY A 114 11.76 11.65 10.27
CA GLY A 114 10.40 12.16 10.06
C GLY A 114 9.91 13.04 11.22
N VAL A 115 10.07 12.56 12.46
CA VAL A 115 9.73 13.29 13.69
C VAL A 115 10.55 14.57 13.82
N LEU A 116 11.86 14.50 13.53
CA LEU A 116 12.74 15.66 13.56
C LEU A 116 12.26 16.73 12.57
N LEU A 117 11.99 16.35 11.32
CA LEU A 117 11.50 17.28 10.30
C LEU A 117 10.14 17.86 10.70
N ALA A 118 9.20 17.04 11.15
CA ALA A 118 7.89 17.51 11.62
C ALA A 118 8.05 18.56 12.73
N SER A 119 8.90 18.28 13.72
CA SER A 119 9.18 19.19 14.83
C SER A 119 9.81 20.52 14.36
N LEU A 120 10.74 20.47 13.40
CA LEU A 120 11.39 21.66 12.83
C LEU A 120 10.40 22.57 12.08
N PHE A 121 9.37 21.98 11.47
CA PHE A 121 8.30 22.72 10.80
C PHE A 121 7.13 23.07 11.72
N GLY A 122 7.22 22.77 13.02
CA GLY A 122 6.15 23.03 14.00
C GLY A 122 4.91 22.13 13.85
N LEU A 123 5.07 20.97 13.21
CA LEU A 123 4.03 19.96 13.03
C LEU A 123 4.05 18.91 14.15
N ASP A 124 2.96 18.17 14.30
CA ASP A 124 2.87 17.03 15.22
C ASP A 124 3.94 15.98 14.88
N SER A 125 4.64 15.47 15.90
CA SER A 125 5.62 14.39 15.76
C SER A 125 5.03 13.12 15.13
N LEU A 126 3.76 12.80 15.42
CA LEU A 126 3.06 11.68 14.81
C LEU A 126 2.90 11.84 13.30
N MET A 127 2.78 13.07 12.80
CA MET A 127 2.76 13.35 11.36
C MET A 127 4.11 12.97 10.71
N GLY A 128 5.21 13.13 11.44
CA GLY A 128 6.52 12.64 11.04
C GLY A 128 6.60 11.11 10.89
N VAL A 129 5.91 10.37 11.75
CA VAL A 129 5.81 8.90 11.67
C VAL A 129 4.91 8.46 10.51
N VAL A 130 3.81 9.19 10.27
CA VAL A 130 2.93 8.99 9.11
C VAL A 130 3.73 9.15 7.82
N GLY A 131 4.46 10.26 7.66
CA GLY A 131 5.32 10.50 6.50
C GLY A 131 6.50 9.52 6.43
N GLY A 132 6.91 8.94 7.57
CA GLY A 132 7.96 7.96 7.71
C GLY A 132 7.54 6.54 7.33
N THR A 133 7.71 5.60 8.27
CA THR A 133 7.61 4.16 7.99
C THR A 133 6.20 3.71 7.65
N VAL A 134 5.18 4.34 8.25
CA VAL A 134 3.77 4.02 7.98
C VAL A 134 3.47 4.10 6.49
N SER A 135 4.08 5.08 5.81
CA SER A 135 3.84 5.33 4.39
C SER A 135 4.92 4.78 3.48
N MET A 136 6.20 5.15 3.65
CA MET A 136 7.22 4.77 2.66
C MET A 136 7.67 3.31 2.80
N ALA A 137 7.58 2.71 4.00
CA ALA A 137 7.90 1.29 4.19
C ALA A 137 6.63 0.42 4.12
N GLY A 138 5.52 0.89 4.71
CA GLY A 138 4.25 0.17 4.71
C GLY A 138 3.44 0.26 3.40
N GLY A 139 3.71 1.27 2.57
CA GLY A 139 2.99 1.50 1.32
C GLY A 139 1.57 2.07 1.49
N PRO A 140 0.84 2.26 0.38
CA PRO A 140 -0.46 2.97 0.39
C PRO A 140 -1.53 2.31 1.27
N GLY A 141 -1.59 0.97 1.32
CA GLY A 141 -2.57 0.26 2.15
C GLY A 141 -2.35 0.47 3.65
N THR A 142 -1.10 0.40 4.10
CA THR A 142 -0.72 0.65 5.50
C THR A 142 -0.93 2.12 5.86
N ALA A 143 -0.61 3.04 4.95
CA ALA A 143 -0.84 4.47 5.14
C ALA A 143 -2.31 4.82 5.34
N VAL A 144 -3.23 4.20 4.57
CA VAL A 144 -4.67 4.40 4.76
C VAL A 144 -5.14 3.83 6.09
N ALA A 145 -4.82 2.56 6.38
CA ALA A 145 -5.28 1.88 7.58
C ALA A 145 -4.79 2.56 8.87
N TRP A 146 -3.48 2.81 8.99
CA TRP A 146 -2.92 3.49 10.15
C TRP A 146 -3.22 4.99 10.16
N GLY A 147 -3.37 5.62 8.99
CA GLY A 147 -3.80 7.01 8.90
C GLY A 147 -5.19 7.22 9.49
N GLN A 148 -6.13 6.29 9.28
CA GLN A 148 -7.46 6.36 9.89
C GLN A 148 -7.39 6.29 11.43
N VAL A 149 -6.59 5.35 11.96
CA VAL A 149 -6.36 5.22 13.40
C VAL A 149 -5.72 6.48 13.98
N LEU A 150 -4.66 6.99 13.37
CA LEU A 150 -3.96 8.19 13.84
C LEU A 150 -4.84 9.45 13.76
N GLN A 151 -5.72 9.53 12.77
CA GLN A 151 -6.65 10.64 12.64
C GLN A 151 -7.79 10.56 13.67
N THR A 152 -8.32 9.36 13.92
CA THR A 152 -9.51 9.16 14.78
C THR A 152 -9.14 9.15 16.25
N ASP A 153 -8.07 8.42 16.61
CA ASP A 153 -7.75 8.13 18.00
C ASP A 153 -6.68 9.08 18.56
N TYR A 154 -5.85 9.65 17.69
CA TYR A 154 -4.74 10.53 18.06
C TYR A 154 -4.88 11.96 17.53
N GLY A 155 -5.95 12.27 16.78
CA GLY A 155 -6.24 13.63 16.32
C GLY A 155 -5.26 14.18 15.27
N VAL A 156 -4.50 13.31 14.59
CA VAL A 156 -3.56 13.74 13.55
C VAL A 156 -4.33 14.12 12.28
N GLU A 157 -4.51 15.42 12.08
CA GLU A 157 -5.27 15.93 10.94
C GLU A 157 -4.68 15.47 9.59
N SER A 158 -5.57 15.06 8.69
CA SER A 158 -5.23 14.65 7.32
C SER A 158 -4.19 13.51 7.23
N ALA A 159 -4.04 12.68 8.27
CA ALA A 159 -3.06 11.59 8.30
C ALA A 159 -3.18 10.64 7.11
N VAL A 160 -4.40 10.30 6.68
CA VAL A 160 -4.65 9.44 5.50
C VAL A 160 -4.13 10.09 4.21
N ASN A 161 -4.42 11.39 4.02
CA ASN A 161 -4.03 12.13 2.81
C ASN A 161 -2.52 12.33 2.74
N ILE A 162 -1.91 12.71 3.86
CA ILE A 162 -0.47 12.89 3.97
C ILE A 162 0.23 11.54 3.77
N GLY A 163 -0.24 10.49 4.45
CA GLY A 163 0.37 9.17 4.35
C GLY A 163 0.32 8.60 2.94
N THR A 164 -0.83 8.68 2.26
CA THR A 164 -0.95 8.23 0.86
C THR A 164 -0.05 9.03 -0.09
N ALA A 165 0.11 10.33 0.13
CA ALA A 165 1.05 11.15 -0.63
C ALA A 165 2.51 10.71 -0.41
N PHE A 166 2.94 10.54 0.85
CA PHE A 166 4.29 10.07 1.18
C PHE A 166 4.56 8.65 0.70
N ALA A 167 3.57 7.76 0.69
CA ALA A 167 3.71 6.41 0.13
C ALA A 167 4.02 6.47 -1.37
N THR A 168 3.36 7.37 -2.10
CA THR A 168 3.61 7.59 -3.53
C THR A 168 5.00 8.17 -3.78
N ILE A 169 5.38 9.19 -3.02
CA ILE A 169 6.73 9.78 -3.08
C ILE A 169 7.78 8.71 -2.76
N GLY A 170 7.51 7.86 -1.76
CA GLY A 170 8.36 6.74 -1.37
C GLY A 170 8.60 5.77 -2.54
N ILE A 171 7.58 5.44 -3.33
CA ILE A 171 7.72 4.60 -4.53
C ILE A 171 8.65 5.27 -5.56
N VAL A 172 8.45 6.56 -5.82
CA VAL A 172 9.27 7.30 -6.80
C VAL A 172 10.73 7.38 -6.36
N ILE A 173 10.98 7.79 -5.12
CA ILE A 173 12.33 7.91 -4.55
C ILE A 173 12.97 6.52 -4.45
N GLY A 174 12.21 5.51 -4.04
CA GLY A 174 12.67 4.12 -3.94
C GLY A 174 13.09 3.57 -5.30
N GLY A 175 12.32 3.82 -6.36
CA GLY A 175 12.69 3.46 -7.73
C GLY A 175 13.93 4.21 -8.24
N LEU A 176 13.99 5.52 -7.99
CA LEU A 176 15.06 6.40 -8.46
C LEU A 176 16.41 6.09 -7.79
N LEU A 177 16.40 5.79 -6.48
CA LEU A 177 17.63 5.50 -5.73
C LEU A 177 17.97 4.01 -5.73
N GLY A 178 16.96 3.14 -5.63
CA GLY A 178 17.14 1.69 -5.49
C GLY A 178 17.80 1.05 -6.69
N GLY A 179 17.33 1.35 -7.90
CA GLY A 179 17.87 0.76 -9.14
C GLY A 179 19.36 1.05 -9.36
N PRO A 180 19.79 2.33 -9.39
CA PRO A 180 21.19 2.69 -9.55
C PRO A 180 22.08 2.19 -8.42
N LEU A 181 21.60 2.22 -7.17
CA LEU A 181 22.35 1.71 -6.03
C LEU A 181 22.56 0.19 -6.13
N ALA A 182 21.51 -0.57 -6.47
CA ALA A 182 21.59 -2.00 -6.69
C ALA A 182 22.56 -2.33 -7.84
N ALA A 183 22.44 -1.66 -8.99
CA ALA A 183 23.34 -1.86 -10.13
C ALA A 183 24.81 -1.57 -9.75
N ARG A 184 25.07 -0.49 -9.00
CA ARG A 184 26.41 -0.14 -8.53
C ARG A 184 26.97 -1.20 -7.58
N LEU A 185 26.17 -1.71 -6.65
CA LEU A 185 26.60 -2.73 -5.69
C LEU A 185 26.85 -4.08 -6.36
N ILE A 186 26.01 -4.48 -7.31
CA ILE A 186 26.16 -5.71 -8.11
C ILE A 186 27.46 -5.65 -8.91
N ASN A 187 27.67 -4.57 -9.66
CA ASN A 187 28.87 -4.42 -10.50
C ASN A 187 30.15 -4.33 -9.67
N ARG A 188 30.12 -3.61 -8.55
CA ARG A 188 31.30 -3.42 -7.69
C ARG A 188 31.75 -4.70 -7.00
N HIS A 189 30.80 -5.51 -6.51
CA HIS A 189 31.11 -6.74 -5.77
C HIS A 189 31.01 -8.00 -6.63
N GLN A 190 30.76 -7.84 -7.94
CA GLN A 190 30.53 -8.93 -8.89
C GLN A 190 29.55 -9.96 -8.34
N LEU A 191 28.43 -9.47 -7.78
CA LEU A 191 27.42 -10.34 -7.18
C LEU A 191 26.82 -11.22 -8.28
N GLN A 192 26.99 -12.53 -8.12
CA GLN A 192 26.37 -13.52 -8.99
C GLN A 192 25.21 -14.18 -8.23
N SER A 193 24.06 -14.36 -8.89
CA SER A 193 23.01 -15.20 -8.35
C SER A 193 23.49 -16.65 -8.38
N GLN A 194 23.75 -17.23 -7.21
CA GLN A 194 24.02 -18.66 -7.07
C GLN A 194 22.73 -19.50 -7.03
N ALA A 195 21.58 -18.84 -6.93
CA ALA A 195 20.28 -19.48 -6.97
C ALA A 195 19.78 -19.58 -8.42
N ASP A 196 19.32 -20.77 -8.78
CA ASP A 196 18.41 -20.94 -9.91
C ASP A 196 17.18 -20.09 -9.63
N ILE A 197 16.78 -19.22 -10.56
CA ILE A 197 15.72 -18.21 -10.35
C ILE A 197 14.40 -18.88 -9.95
N ASP A 198 14.22 -20.15 -10.32
CA ASP A 198 13.07 -20.98 -10.00
C ASP A 198 13.12 -21.63 -8.59
N SER A 199 14.28 -21.62 -7.92
CA SER A 199 14.52 -22.34 -6.65
C SER A 199 14.40 -21.48 -5.39
N VAL A 200 14.42 -20.15 -5.53
CA VAL A 200 14.17 -19.23 -4.41
C VAL A 200 12.73 -18.76 -4.51
N PRO A 201 11.80 -19.29 -3.68
CA PRO A 201 10.44 -18.77 -3.67
C PRO A 201 10.49 -17.29 -3.30
N ALA A 202 10.06 -16.44 -4.23
CA ALA A 202 9.89 -15.02 -3.96
C ALA A 202 9.00 -14.87 -2.72
N ILE A 203 9.43 -14.12 -1.73
CA ILE A 203 8.71 -14.00 -0.46
C ILE A 203 7.28 -13.48 -0.75
N GLY A 204 6.27 -14.28 -0.40
CA GLY A 204 4.85 -14.00 -0.69
C GLY A 204 4.27 -14.71 -1.91
N LEU A 205 5.12 -15.27 -2.78
CA LEU A 205 4.75 -16.23 -3.81
C LEU A 205 5.31 -17.58 -3.37
N GLY A 206 4.43 -18.51 -2.98
CA GLY A 206 4.87 -19.87 -2.71
C GLY A 206 5.63 -20.46 -3.91
N PRO A 207 6.40 -21.56 -3.74
CA PRO A 207 6.86 -22.35 -4.87
C PRO A 207 5.71 -22.51 -5.86
N ALA A 208 5.99 -22.28 -7.15
CA ALA A 208 5.03 -22.47 -8.23
C ALA A 208 4.47 -23.88 -8.11
N GLN A 209 3.33 -24.02 -7.44
CA GLN A 209 2.58 -25.26 -7.48
C GLN A 209 1.99 -25.29 -8.89
N GLU A 210 2.63 -26.02 -9.78
CA GLU A 210 2.23 -26.21 -11.18
C GLU A 210 0.77 -26.70 -11.34
N HIS A 211 0.08 -27.09 -10.24
CA HIS A 211 -1.27 -27.63 -10.29
C HIS A 211 -2.13 -27.23 -9.08
N ALA A 212 -2.30 -25.92 -8.81
CA ALA A 212 -3.46 -25.49 -8.03
C ALA A 212 -4.66 -25.36 -8.97
N GLU A 213 -5.49 -26.40 -9.07
CA GLU A 213 -6.76 -26.30 -9.82
C GLU A 213 -7.66 -25.25 -9.15
N ILE A 214 -7.85 -24.13 -9.84
CA ILE A 214 -8.83 -23.11 -9.46
C ILE A 214 -10.21 -23.65 -9.86
N ASN A 215 -10.92 -24.23 -8.90
CA ASN A 215 -12.27 -24.73 -9.08
C ASN A 215 -13.22 -24.02 -8.09
N TYR A 216 -14.53 -24.23 -8.27
CA TYR A 216 -15.54 -23.58 -7.45
C TYR A 216 -15.34 -23.84 -5.94
N ASP A 217 -15.02 -25.08 -5.58
CA ASP A 217 -14.82 -25.46 -4.18
C ASP A 217 -13.56 -24.83 -3.57
N SER A 218 -12.46 -24.76 -4.31
CA SER A 218 -11.23 -24.12 -3.83
C SER A 218 -11.43 -22.62 -3.65
N MET A 219 -12.10 -21.95 -4.59
CA MET A 219 -12.46 -20.54 -4.44
C MET A 219 -13.37 -20.29 -3.22
N LEU A 220 -14.44 -21.08 -3.06
CA LEU A 220 -15.38 -20.91 -1.95
C LEU A 220 -14.70 -21.15 -0.60
N ARG A 221 -13.83 -22.17 -0.51
CA ARG A 221 -13.03 -22.44 0.70
C ARG A 221 -12.10 -21.28 1.01
N THR A 222 -11.37 -20.75 0.03
CA THR A 222 -10.49 -19.59 0.23
C THR A 222 -11.26 -18.38 0.72
N ILE A 223 -12.39 -18.05 0.08
CA ILE A 223 -13.25 -16.95 0.53
C ILE A 223 -13.70 -17.19 1.97
N LEU A 224 -14.23 -18.36 2.28
CA LEU A 224 -14.67 -18.70 3.64
C LEU A 224 -13.54 -18.54 4.67
N THR A 225 -12.34 -19.05 4.38
CA THR A 225 -11.18 -18.92 5.27
C THR A 225 -10.81 -17.46 5.52
N VAL A 226 -10.82 -16.63 4.48
CA VAL A 226 -10.54 -15.19 4.60
C VAL A 226 -11.59 -14.50 5.48
N PHE A 227 -12.88 -14.78 5.25
CA PHE A 227 -13.96 -14.18 6.05
C PHE A 227 -13.95 -14.66 7.52
N ILE A 228 -13.61 -15.92 7.77
CA ILE A 228 -13.42 -16.42 9.14
C ILE A 228 -12.24 -15.70 9.81
N ALA A 229 -11.11 -15.53 9.12
CA ALA A 229 -9.95 -14.82 9.66
C ALA A 229 -10.27 -13.36 10.00
N VAL A 230 -10.94 -12.64 9.09
CA VAL A 230 -11.40 -11.26 9.34
C VAL A 230 -12.39 -11.22 10.51
N GLY A 231 -13.38 -12.13 10.53
CA GLY A 231 -14.37 -12.19 11.60
C GLY A 231 -13.77 -12.46 12.98
N MET A 232 -12.79 -13.37 13.06
CA MET A 232 -12.03 -13.61 14.29
C MET A 232 -11.23 -12.37 14.72
N GLY A 233 -10.57 -11.69 13.77
CA GLY A 233 -9.85 -10.44 14.05
C GLY A 233 -10.76 -9.36 14.64
N LEU A 234 -11.94 -9.15 14.06
CA LEU A 234 -12.94 -8.19 14.56
C LEU A 234 -13.56 -8.58 15.91
N ALA A 235 -13.67 -9.88 16.21
CA ALA A 235 -14.14 -10.34 17.52
C ALA A 235 -13.07 -10.10 18.60
N LEU A 236 -11.80 -10.31 18.26
CA LEU A 236 -10.66 -10.04 19.15
C LEU A 236 -10.49 -8.54 19.44
N ASP A 237 -10.73 -7.68 18.45
CA ASP A 237 -10.67 -6.22 18.60
C ASP A 237 -11.68 -5.66 19.62
N LYS A 238 -12.78 -6.39 19.88
CA LYS A 238 -13.83 -5.99 20.82
C LYS A 238 -13.63 -6.49 22.25
N LEU A 239 -12.64 -7.35 22.48
CA LEU A 239 -12.30 -7.90 23.80
C LEU A 239 -11.37 -6.95 24.55
#